data_AF-A0A965PAA2-F1
#
_entry.id   AF-A0A965PAA2-F1
#
_cell.length_a   1.000
_cell.length_b   1.000
_cell.length_c   1.000
_cell.angle_alpha   90.00
_cell.angle_beta   90.00
_cell.angle_gamma   90.00
#
_symmetry.space_group_name_H-M   'P 1'
#
loop_
_entity.id
_entity.type
_entity.pdbx_description
1 polymer ?
#
loop_
_entity_poly.entity_id
_entity_poly.type
_entity_poly.pdbx_seq_one_letter_code
_entity_poly.pdbx_strand_id
1 'polypeptide(L)'
;MRIETLFPTPVGFWNLVLNPEEIAFVRSLEQRPNDGNTTSKNNYLLREESMERIAAFVQNCLEEYIKATYAPKNDVKPYITQSWANYTKPGQHHHKHAHPNSFLSGCVYIAAKGDKIYF
;
A
#
# COMPACT_ATOMS: atom_id res chain seq x y z
N MET A 1 30.38 -23.52 8.05
CA MET A 1 29.96 -22.65 6.94
C MET A 1 29.19 -21.47 7.53
N ARG A 2 29.61 -20.23 7.25
CA ARG A 2 28.97 -18.99 7.73
C ARG A 2 28.40 -18.28 6.50
N ILE A 3 27.10 -17.99 6.51
CA ILE A 3 26.41 -17.28 5.43
C ILE A 3 26.06 -15.90 5.95
N GLU A 4 26.45 -14.87 5.19
CA GLU A 4 26.16 -13.46 5.48
C GLU A 4 25.29 -12.91 4.36
N THR A 5 24.26 -12.13 4.72
CA THR A 5 23.44 -11.41 3.73
C THR A 5 23.96 -9.99 3.63
N LEU A 6 24.43 -9.60 2.44
CA LEU A 6 24.95 -8.25 2.18
C LEU A 6 23.92 -7.46 1.39
N PHE A 7 23.48 -6.34 1.95
CA PHE A 7 22.53 -5.40 1.35
C PHE A 7 21.19 -6.04 0.91
N PRO A 8 20.51 -6.83 1.77
CA PRO A 8 19.21 -7.35 1.42
C PRO A 8 18.19 -6.21 1.26
N THR A 9 17.28 -6.36 0.29
CA THR A 9 16.10 -5.51 0.16
C THR A 9 14.92 -6.21 0.84
N PRO A 10 14.53 -5.80 2.06
CA PRO A 10 13.43 -6.45 2.75
C PRO A 10 12.07 -6.17 2.07
N VAL A 11 11.15 -7.12 2.18
CA VAL A 11 9.75 -6.99 1.77
C VAL A 11 8.87 -7.51 2.89
N GLY A 12 7.91 -6.70 3.34
CA GLY A 12 6.98 -7.07 4.41
C GLY A 12 5.64 -7.56 3.85
N PHE A 13 5.04 -8.54 4.52
CA PHE A 13 3.72 -9.09 4.19
C PHE A 13 2.87 -9.16 5.44
N TRP A 14 1.65 -8.65 5.36
CA TRP A 14 0.65 -8.73 6.43
C TRP A 14 -0.70 -9.13 5.84
N ASN A 15 -1.55 -9.70 6.68
CA ASN A 15 -2.91 -10.08 6.31
C ASN A 15 -3.91 -9.11 6.94
N LEU A 16 -4.81 -8.58 6.12
CA LEU A 16 -5.94 -7.77 6.55
C LEU A 16 -7.23 -8.43 6.07
N VAL A 17 -8.13 -8.71 7.01
CA VAL A 17 -9.51 -9.07 6.68
C VAL A 17 -10.30 -7.78 6.50
N LEU A 18 -10.90 -7.61 5.32
CA LEU A 18 -11.70 -6.45 4.96
C LEU A 18 -13.17 -6.70 5.29
N ASN A 19 -13.86 -5.65 5.71
CA ASN A 19 -15.30 -5.70 5.88
C ASN A 19 -16.03 -5.32 4.57
N PRO A 20 -17.30 -5.73 4.41
CA PRO A 20 -18.08 -5.41 3.21
C PRO A 20 -18.22 -3.89 2.97
N GLU A 21 -18.27 -3.10 4.03
CA GLU A 21 -18.47 -1.64 3.98
C GLU A 21 -17.25 -0.93 3.36
N GLU A 22 -16.03 -1.29 3.74
CA GLU A 22 -14.78 -0.79 3.17
C GLU A 22 -14.70 -1.14 1.67
N ILE A 23 -15.05 -2.38 1.33
CA ILE A 23 -15.05 -2.83 -0.07
C ILE A 23 -16.08 -2.03 -0.88
N ALA A 24 -17.27 -1.81 -0.33
CA ALA A 24 -18.32 -1.03 -0.96
C ALA A 24 -17.90 0.43 -1.15
N PHE A 25 -17.31 1.05 -0.12
CA PHE A 25 -16.80 2.42 -0.16
C PHE A 25 -15.73 2.58 -1.24
N VAL A 26 -14.73 1.70 -1.29
CA VAL A 26 -13.69 1.74 -2.33
C VAL A 26 -14.30 1.59 -3.72
N ARG A 27 -15.36 0.80 -3.89
CA ARG A 27 -16.04 0.63 -5.19
C ARG A 27 -16.87 1.85 -5.61
N SER A 28 -17.32 2.68 -4.68
CA SER A 28 -18.12 3.87 -4.99
C SER A 28 -17.30 5.11 -5.32
N LEU A 29 -15.97 5.08 -5.14
CA LEU A 29 -15.12 6.24 -5.40
C LEU A 29 -15.17 6.66 -6.88
N GLU A 30 -15.18 7.96 -7.11
CA GLU A 30 -15.02 8.53 -8.44
C GLU A 30 -13.63 8.20 -9.01
N GLN A 31 -13.60 7.72 -10.24
CA GLN A 31 -12.39 7.27 -10.91
C GLN A 31 -11.91 8.28 -11.95
N ARG A 32 -10.61 8.27 -12.22
CA ARG A 32 -9.97 8.96 -13.32
C ARG A 32 -9.06 8.01 -14.11
N PRO A 33 -8.84 8.26 -15.41
CA PRO A 33 -7.87 7.52 -16.19
C PRO A 33 -6.45 7.61 -15.60
N ASN A 34 -5.71 6.52 -15.73
CA ASN A 34 -4.28 6.40 -15.46
C ASN A 34 -3.62 5.63 -16.62
N ASP A 35 -2.29 5.58 -16.65
CA ASP A 35 -1.58 4.81 -17.68
C ASP A 35 -1.74 3.30 -17.45
N GLY A 36 -2.59 2.69 -18.29
CA GLY A 36 -2.91 1.28 -18.31
C GLY A 36 -4.16 0.86 -17.52
N ASN A 37 -4.73 1.70 -16.66
CA ASN A 37 -5.89 1.39 -15.81
C ASN A 37 -6.65 2.65 -15.33
N THR A 38 -7.47 2.55 -14.27
CA THR A 38 -8.08 3.70 -13.60
C THR A 38 -7.68 3.78 -12.13
N THR A 39 -7.70 4.99 -11.59
CA THR A 39 -7.37 5.28 -10.19
C THR A 39 -8.44 6.18 -9.57
N SER A 40 -8.57 6.22 -8.25
CA SER A 40 -9.46 7.17 -7.58
C SER A 40 -9.03 8.61 -7.87
N LYS A 41 -10.01 9.53 -7.95
CA LYS A 41 -9.71 10.97 -7.95
C LYS A 41 -9.16 11.43 -6.61
N ASN A 42 -9.65 10.85 -5.51
CA ASN A 42 -9.12 11.09 -4.18
C ASN A 42 -7.72 10.45 -4.04
N ASN A 43 -6.71 11.29 -3.79
CA ASN A 43 -5.32 10.87 -3.56
C ASN A 43 -4.94 10.84 -2.07
N TYR A 44 -5.92 11.00 -1.17
CA TYR A 44 -5.78 10.93 0.27
C TYR A 44 -6.82 9.99 0.89
N LEU A 45 -7.13 8.89 0.20
CA LEU A 45 -8.18 7.93 0.57
C LEU A 45 -8.15 7.45 2.03
N LEU A 46 -6.98 7.22 2.61
CA LEU A 46 -6.82 6.77 4.00
C LEU A 46 -7.06 7.87 5.05
N ARG A 47 -7.43 9.09 4.63
CA ARG A 47 -7.93 10.15 5.51
C ARG A 47 -9.45 10.17 5.63
N GLU A 48 -10.15 9.37 4.83
CA GLU A 48 -11.61 9.25 4.90
C GLU A 48 -12.02 8.43 6.12
N GLU A 49 -13.09 8.83 6.79
CA GLU A 49 -13.62 8.14 7.99
C GLU A 49 -13.91 6.66 7.69
N SER A 50 -14.50 6.37 6.53
CA SER A 50 -14.77 5.01 6.04
C SER A 50 -13.53 4.13 5.87
N MET A 51 -12.32 4.70 5.93
CA MET A 51 -11.05 4.02 5.75
C MET A 51 -10.18 4.03 7.01
N GLU A 52 -10.66 4.56 8.14
CA GLU A 52 -9.86 4.73 9.37
C GLU A 52 -9.25 3.41 9.85
N ARG A 53 -10.01 2.30 9.80
CA ARG A 53 -9.51 0.98 10.22
C ARG A 53 -8.36 0.48 9.33
N ILE A 54 -8.47 0.69 8.02
CA ILE A 54 -7.41 0.34 7.06
C ILE A 54 -6.20 1.26 7.28
N ALA A 55 -6.43 2.55 7.52
CA ALA A 55 -5.36 3.51 7.80
C ALA A 55 -4.58 3.14 9.08
N ALA A 56 -5.28 2.77 10.16
CA ALA A 56 -4.66 2.31 11.40
C ALA A 56 -3.86 1.01 11.20
N PHE A 57 -4.40 0.07 10.42
CA PHE A 57 -3.68 -1.15 10.07
C PHE A 57 -2.39 -0.85 9.29
N VAL A 58 -2.47 -0.02 8.24
CA VAL A 58 -1.30 0.36 7.43
C VAL A 58 -0.27 1.10 8.28
N GLN A 59 -0.69 2.00 9.16
CA GLN A 59 0.19 2.70 10.09
C GLN A 59 0.96 1.72 10.98
N ASN A 60 0.29 0.73 11.55
CA ASN A 60 0.95 -0.32 12.35
C ASN A 60 1.96 -1.12 11.51
N CYS A 61 1.62 -1.49 10.27
CA CYS A 61 2.56 -2.19 9.38
C CYS A 61 3.81 -1.35 9.09
N LEU A 62 3.67 -0.03 8.87
CA LEU A 62 4.80 0.87 8.64
C LEU A 62 5.72 0.94 9.86
N GLU A 63 5.14 1.07 11.06
CA GLU A 63 5.89 1.12 12.32
C GLU A 63 6.64 -0.18 12.59
N GLU A 64 5.99 -1.33 12.42
CA GLU A 64 6.62 -2.66 12.53
C GLU A 64 7.76 -2.81 11.52
N TYR A 65 7.53 -2.43 10.26
CA TYR A 65 8.53 -2.55 9.21
C TYR A 65 9.77 -1.71 9.50
N ILE A 66 9.61 -0.42 9.83
CA ILE A 66 10.74 0.47 10.15
C ILE A 66 11.54 -0.08 11.34
N LYS A 67 10.83 -0.54 12.39
CA LYS A 67 11.48 -1.10 13.57
C LYS A 67 12.29 -2.35 13.23
N ALA A 68 11.77 -3.24 12.39
CA ALA A 68 12.43 -4.49 12.02
C ALA A 68 13.59 -4.30 11.04
N THR A 69 13.53 -3.30 10.16
CA THR A 69 14.48 -3.18 9.04
C THR A 69 15.52 -2.08 9.23
N TYR A 70 15.14 -0.95 9.83
CA TYR A 70 16.02 0.19 10.04
C TYR A 70 16.42 0.38 11.51
N ALA A 71 15.57 -0.06 12.45
CA ALA A 71 15.79 0.03 13.90
C ALA A 71 16.35 1.40 14.32
N PRO A 72 15.65 2.51 14.03
CA PRO A 72 16.19 3.84 14.23
C PRO A 72 16.56 4.08 15.69
N LYS A 73 17.70 4.75 15.92
CA LYS A 73 18.19 5.09 17.26
C LYS A 73 17.27 6.07 18.01
N ASN A 74 16.66 7.00 17.26
CA ASN A 74 15.78 8.03 17.80
C ASN A 74 14.32 7.61 17.61
N ASP A 75 13.41 8.26 18.34
CA ASP A 75 11.97 8.09 18.14
C ASP A 75 11.56 8.69 16.77
N VAL A 76 11.47 7.80 15.78
CA VAL A 76 11.06 8.12 14.41
C VAL A 76 9.83 7.31 14.10
N LYS A 77 8.74 8.01 13.76
CA LYS A 77 7.48 7.37 13.37
C LYS A 77 7.21 7.64 11.88
N PRO A 78 7.03 6.59 11.06
CA PRO A 78 6.52 6.77 9.72
C PRO A 78 5.10 7.34 9.78
N TYR A 79 4.67 7.96 8.69
CA TYR A 79 3.29 8.37 8.51
C TYR A 79 2.91 8.28 7.03
N ILE A 80 1.62 8.11 6.79
CA ILE A 80 1.07 7.98 5.44
C ILE A 80 1.00 9.37 4.79
N THR A 81 1.74 9.57 3.70
CA THR A 81 1.78 10.85 2.97
C THR A 81 0.68 10.95 1.91
N GLN A 82 0.42 9.86 1.19
CA GLN A 82 -0.52 9.79 0.07
C GLN A 82 -1.13 8.39 -0.05
N SER A 83 -2.36 8.30 -0.54
CA SER A 83 -3.06 7.01 -0.71
C SER A 83 -4.20 7.10 -1.71
N TRP A 84 -4.31 6.14 -2.62
CA TRP A 84 -5.36 6.08 -3.64
C TRP A 84 -5.77 4.63 -3.91
N ALA A 85 -6.95 4.44 -4.51
CA ALA A 85 -7.38 3.14 -5.00
C ALA A 85 -7.02 2.97 -6.47
N ASN A 86 -6.61 1.77 -6.87
CA ASN A 86 -6.44 1.41 -8.27
C ASN A 86 -7.48 0.36 -8.68
N TYR A 87 -7.97 0.47 -9.90
CA TYR A 87 -8.95 -0.44 -10.48
C TYR A 87 -8.39 -0.99 -11.79
N THR A 88 -8.08 -2.27 -11.79
CA THR A 88 -7.48 -2.96 -12.94
C THR A 88 -8.42 -4.07 -13.38
N LYS A 89 -8.98 -3.94 -14.58
CA LYS A 89 -9.85 -4.94 -15.24
C LYS A 89 -9.02 -5.88 -16.11
N PRO A 90 -9.58 -7.03 -16.55
CA PRO A 90 -8.89 -7.88 -17.52
C PRO A 90 -8.42 -7.10 -18.76
N GLY A 91 -7.15 -7.25 -19.12
CA GLY A 91 -6.51 -6.51 -20.21
C GLY A 91 -5.87 -5.17 -19.82
N GLN A 92 -6.09 -4.69 -18.58
CA GLN A 92 -5.44 -3.51 -18.02
C GLN A 92 -4.18 -3.88 -17.24
N HIS A 93 -3.31 -2.89 -16.97
CA HIS A 93 -2.03 -3.12 -16.29
C HIS A 93 -1.59 -1.91 -15.47
N HIS A 94 -0.60 -2.13 -14.61
CA HIS A 94 0.19 -1.08 -13.98
C HIS A 94 1.51 -0.94 -14.74
N HIS A 95 1.82 0.27 -15.19
CA HIS A 95 3.14 0.56 -15.75
C HIS A 95 4.23 0.45 -14.68
N LYS A 96 5.46 0.12 -15.07
CA LYS A 96 6.61 0.10 -14.17
C LYS A 96 6.97 1.53 -13.75
N HIS A 97 7.02 1.79 -12.44
CA HIS A 97 7.34 3.11 -11.89
C HIS A 97 7.97 3.02 -10.51
N ALA A 98 8.44 4.17 -10.01
CA ALA A 98 8.88 4.37 -8.64
C ALA A 98 8.11 5.57 -8.04
N HIS A 99 8.02 5.64 -6.72
CA HIS A 99 7.38 6.73 -6.00
C HIS A 99 8.44 7.72 -5.49
N PRO A 100 8.72 8.82 -6.21
CA PRO A 100 9.71 9.79 -5.77
C PRO A 100 9.26 10.45 -4.45
N ASN A 101 10.23 10.88 -3.64
CA ASN A 101 10.01 11.55 -2.35
C ASN A 101 9.24 10.72 -1.31
N SER A 102 9.15 9.41 -1.50
CA SER A 102 8.59 8.46 -0.53
C SER A 102 9.68 7.55 -0.01
N PHE A 103 9.72 7.34 1.31
CA PHE A 103 10.70 6.43 1.94
C PHE A 103 10.23 4.97 1.88
N LEU A 104 8.94 4.74 2.07
CA LEU A 104 8.29 3.44 1.98
C LEU A 104 7.11 3.51 1.00
N SER A 105 6.80 2.40 0.37
CA SER A 105 5.62 2.22 -0.48
C SER A 105 5.01 0.86 -0.19
N GLY A 106 3.70 0.75 -0.36
CA GLY A 106 2.96 -0.47 -0.11
C GLY A 106 1.58 -0.43 -0.75
N CYS A 107 0.92 -1.58 -0.81
CA CYS A 107 -0.43 -1.71 -1.31
C CYS A 107 -1.27 -2.62 -0.41
N VAL A 108 -2.57 -2.36 -0.36
CA VAL A 108 -3.55 -3.25 0.26
C VAL A 108 -4.43 -3.84 -0.84
N TYR A 109 -4.49 -5.16 -0.92
CA TYR A 109 -5.37 -5.84 -1.88
C TYR A 109 -6.80 -5.86 -1.35
N ILE A 110 -7.71 -5.14 -2.03
CA ILE A 110 -9.11 -5.01 -1.59
C ILE A 110 -10.01 -6.10 -2.15
N ALA A 111 -10.05 -6.22 -3.49
CA ALA A 111 -10.93 -7.16 -4.19
C ALA A 111 -10.19 -7.82 -5.37
N ALA A 112 -8.89 -8.06 -5.20
CA ALA A 112 -8.05 -8.63 -6.24
C ALA A 112 -8.24 -10.15 -6.35
N LYS A 113 -8.26 -10.66 -7.59
CA LYS A 113 -8.31 -12.10 -7.88
C LYS A 113 -7.10 -12.47 -8.73
N GLY A 114 -6.10 -13.09 -8.10
CA GLY A 114 -4.88 -13.55 -8.79
C GLY A 114 -3.91 -12.42 -9.19
N ASP A 115 -4.02 -11.25 -8.56
CA ASP A 115 -3.07 -10.14 -8.77
C ASP A 115 -1.80 -10.35 -7.94
N LYS A 116 -0.67 -9.87 -8.46
CA LYS A 116 0.65 -9.99 -7.84
C LYS A 116 1.53 -8.81 -8.23
N ILE A 117 2.25 -8.27 -7.25
CA ILE A 117 3.41 -7.41 -7.51
C ILE A 117 4.63 -8.30 -7.71
N TYR A 118 5.38 -8.02 -8.76
CA TYR A 118 6.68 -8.63 -9.02
C TYR A 118 7.75 -7.64 -8.53
N PHE A 119 8.63 -8.11 -7.63
CA PHE A 119 9.76 -7.37 -7.09
C PHE A 119 11.05 -7.72 -7.82
#